data_AF-A2DNU3-F1
#
_entry.id   AF-A2DNU3-F1
#
_cell.length_a   1.000
_cell.length_b   1.000
_cell.length_c   1.000
_cell.angle_alpha   90.00
_cell.angle_beta   90.00
_cell.angle_gamma   90.00
#
_symmetry.space_group_name_H-M   'P 1'
#
loop_
_entity.id
_entity.type
_entity.pdbx_description
1 polymer ?
#
loop_
_entity_poly.entity_id
_entity_poly.type
_entity_poly.pdbx_seq_one_letter_code
_entity_poly.pdbx_strand_id
1 'polypeptide(L)'
;MQYQWDESSKTLTVTSDDPNVESTQTIHQNDAVHIRIRGSIKKLGNFIFSNYTNVETIEFPDSIEELGNNVITFSLITEIRLPFQLKTVEPLGPFEYNYKLEKYIINPNHANFKVIDGVLYSRDMTKIISIPPNWNSKIFTVPYGVITIFCSATDCLQNIEQLIFPQTVSYIEGILFKPKVIKKFIIYRKVNSQDQITWAQTIDDFANSSVQKNDIKYVYSNVYSTYFKENKTAVVSTTNNNNKYEYSDNILSHDTNINTIIYPKSVDKISSSCFKPMSHNSFYIQDFTGYTTITIKNHLYTTYCSNYLSIHFSLSFILLL
;
A
#
# COMPACT_ATOMS: atom_id res chain seq x y z
N MET A 1 -8.53 -17.01 -29.48
CA MET A 1 -7.74 -17.74 -28.47
C MET A 1 -7.67 -19.22 -28.80
N GLN A 2 -6.52 -19.83 -28.58
CA GLN A 2 -6.27 -21.27 -28.62
C GLN A 2 -5.91 -21.74 -27.21
N TYR A 3 -6.34 -22.95 -26.86
CA TYR A 3 -6.21 -23.51 -25.51
C TYR A 3 -5.48 -24.85 -25.58
N GLN A 4 -4.49 -25.03 -24.72
CA GLN A 4 -3.78 -26.29 -24.53
C GLN A 4 -3.86 -26.68 -23.06
N TRP A 5 -4.18 -27.95 -22.82
CA TRP A 5 -4.36 -28.49 -21.48
C TRP A 5 -3.30 -29.55 -21.19
N ASP A 6 -2.59 -29.39 -20.07
CA ASP A 6 -1.72 -30.41 -19.51
C ASP A 6 -2.41 -31.05 -18.30
N GLU A 7 -2.84 -32.30 -18.48
CA GLU A 7 -3.54 -33.08 -17.45
C GLU A 7 -2.64 -33.38 -16.24
N SER A 8 -1.33 -33.55 -16.45
CA SER A 8 -0.39 -33.96 -15.40
C SER A 8 -0.09 -32.83 -14.43
N SER A 9 0.08 -31.61 -14.95
CA SER A 9 0.35 -30.41 -14.16
C SER A 9 -0.88 -29.55 -13.94
N LYS A 10 -2.06 -29.96 -14.42
CA LYS A 10 -3.31 -29.19 -14.37
C LYS A 10 -3.12 -27.75 -14.89
N THR A 11 -2.38 -27.62 -16.00
CA THR A 11 -2.01 -26.32 -16.56
C THR A 11 -2.82 -26.00 -17.81
N LEU A 12 -3.52 -24.87 -17.78
CA LEU A 12 -4.15 -24.27 -18.94
C LEU A 12 -3.20 -23.27 -19.60
N THR A 13 -2.76 -23.56 -20.82
CA THR A 13 -2.01 -22.61 -21.64
C THR A 13 -2.94 -21.94 -22.64
N VAL A 14 -3.02 -20.61 -22.58
CA VAL A 14 -3.82 -19.76 -23.47
C VAL A 14 -2.89 -19.03 -24.42
N THR A 15 -3.08 -19.22 -25.72
CA THR A 15 -2.33 -18.52 -26.77
C THR A 15 -3.28 -17.75 -27.66
N SER A 16 -2.89 -16.56 -28.12
CA SER A 16 -3.67 -15.79 -29.07
C SER A 16 -2.77 -15.03 -30.03
N ASP A 17 -3.13 -15.06 -31.31
CA ASP A 17 -2.56 -14.16 -32.34
C ASP A 17 -3.27 -12.80 -32.36
N ASP A 18 -4.45 -12.70 -31.73
CA ASP A 18 -5.13 -11.43 -31.50
C ASP A 18 -4.39 -10.63 -30.43
N PRO A 19 -3.93 -9.39 -30.73
CA PRO A 19 -3.28 -8.54 -29.74
C PRO A 19 -4.23 -8.10 -28.61
N ASN A 20 -5.56 -8.12 -28.81
CA ASN A 20 -6.56 -7.64 -27.85
C ASN A 20 -7.54 -8.76 -27.48
N VAL A 21 -7.24 -9.47 -26.40
CA VAL A 21 -8.09 -10.58 -25.94
C VAL A 21 -9.14 -10.04 -24.97
N GLU A 22 -10.38 -9.91 -25.44
CA GLU A 22 -11.49 -9.30 -24.67
C GLU A 22 -12.55 -10.32 -24.21
N SER A 23 -12.54 -11.55 -24.73
CA SER A 23 -13.58 -12.54 -24.45
C SER A 23 -13.32 -13.29 -23.15
N THR A 24 -14.35 -13.37 -22.30
CA THR A 24 -14.36 -14.24 -21.12
C THR A 24 -14.34 -15.72 -21.53
N GLN A 25 -13.81 -16.59 -20.68
CA GLN A 25 -13.73 -18.02 -20.98
C GLN A 25 -13.76 -18.90 -19.71
N THR A 26 -14.25 -20.12 -19.85
CA THR A 26 -14.50 -21.06 -18.73
C THR A 26 -13.81 -22.42 -18.90
N ILE A 27 -12.85 -22.52 -19.82
CA ILE A 27 -12.12 -23.76 -20.11
C ILE A 27 -11.27 -24.16 -18.90
N HIS A 28 -11.47 -25.39 -18.41
CA HIS A 28 -10.81 -25.90 -17.20
C HIS A 28 -10.95 -24.98 -15.97
N GLN A 29 -12.02 -24.17 -15.90
CA GLN A 29 -12.27 -23.22 -14.81
C GLN A 29 -12.24 -23.88 -13.42
N ASN A 30 -12.74 -25.12 -13.33
CA ASN A 30 -12.81 -25.87 -12.08
C ASN A 30 -11.61 -26.80 -11.86
N ASP A 31 -10.71 -26.95 -12.84
CA ASP A 31 -9.63 -27.95 -12.79
C ASP A 31 -8.23 -27.34 -12.83
N ALA A 32 -8.10 -26.14 -13.43
CA ALA A 32 -6.81 -25.51 -13.63
C ALA A 32 -6.20 -25.09 -12.28
N VAL A 33 -4.96 -25.51 -12.07
CA VAL A 33 -4.11 -25.06 -10.96
C VAL A 33 -3.12 -24.00 -11.43
N HIS A 34 -2.72 -24.05 -12.70
CA HIS A 34 -1.83 -23.07 -13.31
C HIS A 34 -2.41 -22.53 -14.61
N ILE A 35 -2.27 -21.23 -14.83
CA ILE A 35 -2.58 -20.57 -16.10
C ILE A 35 -1.31 -20.00 -16.69
N ARG A 36 -1.06 -20.27 -17.97
CA ARG A 36 0.03 -19.67 -18.73
C ARG A 36 -0.51 -18.94 -19.94
N ILE A 37 -0.27 -17.65 -20.03
CA ILE A 37 -0.66 -16.84 -21.18
C ILE A 37 0.58 -16.69 -22.06
N ARG A 38 0.43 -16.93 -23.36
CA ARG A 38 1.51 -16.93 -24.35
C ARG A 38 1.08 -16.20 -25.63
N GLY A 39 2.05 -15.87 -26.47
CA GLY A 39 1.86 -15.10 -27.69
C GLY A 39 2.19 -13.62 -27.52
N SER A 40 1.93 -12.84 -28.56
CA SER A 40 2.23 -11.39 -28.60
C SER A 40 1.03 -10.54 -28.18
N ILE A 41 0.30 -11.00 -27.16
CA ILE A 41 -0.90 -10.33 -26.63
C ILE A 41 -0.49 -8.99 -26.02
N LYS A 42 -1.20 -7.93 -26.38
CA LYS A 42 -0.99 -6.56 -25.89
C LYS A 42 -2.01 -6.17 -24.83
N LYS A 43 -3.25 -6.63 -24.93
CA LYS A 43 -4.31 -6.34 -23.97
C LYS A 43 -5.05 -7.60 -23.54
N LEU A 44 -5.29 -7.71 -22.24
CA LEU A 44 -6.29 -8.61 -21.68
C LEU A 44 -7.46 -7.77 -21.17
N GLY A 45 -8.65 -8.07 -21.66
CA GLY A 45 -9.90 -7.41 -21.29
C GLY A 45 -10.42 -7.83 -19.93
N ASN A 46 -11.68 -7.49 -19.68
CA ASN A 46 -12.30 -7.67 -18.39
C ASN A 46 -12.73 -9.14 -18.18
N PHE A 47 -12.60 -9.66 -16.96
CA PHE A 47 -13.16 -10.95 -16.55
C PHE A 47 -12.70 -12.20 -17.33
N ILE A 48 -11.53 -12.16 -18.00
CA ILE A 48 -11.04 -13.25 -18.86
C ILE A 48 -11.02 -14.60 -18.14
N PHE A 49 -10.47 -14.63 -16.92
CA PHE A 49 -10.35 -15.79 -16.04
C PHE A 49 -11.17 -15.61 -14.76
N SER A 50 -12.45 -15.25 -14.90
CA SER A 50 -13.33 -15.10 -13.75
C SER A 50 -13.68 -16.45 -13.11
N ASN A 51 -13.74 -16.54 -11.77
CA ASN A 51 -14.09 -17.75 -10.99
C ASN A 51 -13.16 -18.96 -11.20
N TYR A 52 -11.85 -18.76 -11.40
CA TYR A 52 -10.86 -19.85 -11.48
C TYR A 52 -10.39 -20.25 -10.09
N THR A 53 -11.26 -20.95 -9.36
CA THR A 53 -11.15 -21.11 -7.89
C THR A 53 -10.00 -21.98 -7.39
N ASN A 54 -9.39 -22.78 -8.27
CA ASN A 54 -8.28 -23.66 -7.94
C ASN A 54 -6.92 -23.14 -8.42
N VAL A 55 -6.88 -22.00 -9.14
CA VAL A 55 -5.64 -21.50 -9.73
C VAL A 55 -4.74 -20.93 -8.65
N GLU A 56 -3.51 -21.44 -8.57
CA GLU A 56 -2.47 -21.00 -7.65
C GLU A 56 -1.45 -20.08 -8.33
N THR A 57 -1.28 -20.18 -9.66
CA THR A 57 -0.34 -19.34 -10.40
C THR A 57 -0.88 -18.89 -11.75
N ILE A 58 -0.56 -17.65 -12.13
CA ILE A 58 -0.77 -17.12 -13.48
C ILE A 58 0.54 -16.55 -14.03
N GLU A 59 0.92 -16.96 -15.24
CA GLU A 59 2.06 -16.42 -15.97
C GLU A 59 1.58 -15.53 -17.10
N PHE A 60 1.99 -14.26 -17.08
CA PHE A 60 1.74 -13.31 -18.17
C PHE A 60 2.96 -13.20 -19.10
N PRO A 61 2.76 -13.04 -20.42
CA PRO A 61 3.84 -12.66 -21.32
C PRO A 61 4.18 -11.18 -21.13
N ASP A 62 5.47 -10.82 -21.24
CA ASP A 62 5.95 -9.45 -21.09
C ASP A 62 5.40 -8.47 -22.14
N SER A 63 4.79 -8.96 -23.21
CA SER A 63 4.21 -8.15 -24.28
C SER A 63 2.95 -7.40 -23.86
N ILE A 64 2.31 -7.78 -22.75
CA ILE A 64 1.07 -7.14 -22.29
C ILE A 64 1.36 -5.71 -21.85
N GLU A 65 0.59 -4.79 -22.41
CA GLU A 65 0.60 -3.35 -22.16
C GLU A 65 -0.62 -2.90 -21.36
N GLU A 66 -1.75 -3.62 -21.44
CA GLU A 66 -2.96 -3.29 -20.71
C GLU A 66 -3.63 -4.51 -20.07
N LEU A 67 -4.06 -4.33 -18.81
CA LEU A 67 -4.89 -5.29 -18.08
C LEU A 67 -6.21 -4.62 -17.70
N GLY A 68 -7.31 -5.23 -18.12
CA GLY A 68 -8.67 -4.83 -17.78
C GLY A 68 -9.01 -5.07 -16.30
N ASN A 69 -10.24 -4.74 -15.92
CA ASN A 69 -10.77 -5.05 -14.60
C ASN A 69 -11.00 -6.57 -14.44
N ASN A 70 -10.67 -7.11 -13.26
CA ASN A 70 -10.98 -8.48 -12.87
C ASN A 70 -10.48 -9.56 -13.85
N VAL A 71 -9.30 -9.39 -14.46
CA VAL A 71 -8.71 -10.35 -15.42
C VAL A 71 -8.71 -11.77 -14.85
N ILE A 72 -8.42 -11.93 -13.57
CA ILE A 72 -8.56 -13.20 -12.84
C ILE A 72 -9.18 -12.94 -11.47
N THR A 73 -10.16 -13.78 -11.07
CA THR A 73 -10.87 -13.62 -9.80
C THR A 73 -11.08 -14.94 -9.07
N PHE A 74 -11.26 -14.83 -7.75
CA PHE A 74 -11.55 -15.95 -6.83
C PHE A 74 -10.51 -17.07 -6.82
N SER A 75 -9.28 -16.80 -7.26
CA SER A 75 -8.21 -17.78 -7.29
C SER A 75 -7.51 -17.96 -5.94
N LEU A 76 -6.61 -18.94 -5.87
CA LEU A 76 -5.71 -19.20 -4.74
C LEU A 76 -4.35 -18.49 -4.90
N ILE A 77 -4.19 -17.63 -5.90
CA ILE A 77 -2.92 -16.95 -6.18
C ILE A 77 -2.46 -16.13 -4.97
N THR A 78 -1.21 -16.33 -4.57
CA THR A 78 -0.56 -15.62 -3.46
C THR A 78 0.43 -14.55 -3.94
N GLU A 79 0.98 -14.69 -5.15
CA GLU A 79 1.86 -13.70 -5.77
C GLU A 79 1.56 -13.52 -7.26
N ILE A 80 1.64 -12.27 -7.73
CA ILE A 80 1.48 -11.95 -9.15
C ILE A 80 2.71 -11.23 -9.67
N ARG A 81 3.27 -11.75 -10.77
CA ARG A 81 4.32 -11.10 -11.55
C ARG A 81 3.69 -10.25 -12.64
N LEU A 82 3.96 -8.95 -12.63
CA LEU A 82 3.42 -8.03 -13.63
C LEU A 82 4.24 -8.09 -14.93
N PRO A 83 3.58 -7.99 -16.10
CA PRO A 83 4.26 -7.91 -17.40
C PRO A 83 5.24 -6.74 -17.46
N PHE A 84 6.41 -6.93 -18.10
CA PHE A 84 7.41 -5.86 -18.19
C PHE A 84 6.95 -4.62 -18.99
N GLN A 85 6.11 -4.80 -20.02
CA GLN A 85 5.63 -3.70 -20.87
C GLN A 85 4.32 -3.09 -20.37
N LEU A 86 3.83 -3.46 -19.18
CA LEU A 86 2.55 -2.97 -18.67
C LEU A 86 2.54 -1.44 -18.58
N LYS A 87 1.51 -0.81 -19.14
CA LYS A 87 1.32 0.65 -19.17
C LYS A 87 0.10 1.04 -18.36
N THR A 88 -0.99 0.31 -18.54
CA THR A 88 -2.29 0.67 -17.98
C THR A 88 -2.90 -0.52 -17.23
N VAL A 89 -3.50 -0.21 -16.10
CA VAL A 89 -4.46 -1.08 -15.42
C VAL A 89 -5.76 -0.30 -15.24
N GLU A 90 -6.90 -0.93 -15.44
CA GLU A 90 -8.18 -0.27 -15.19
C GLU A 90 -8.39 -0.02 -13.66
N PRO A 91 -9.16 1.02 -13.28
CA PRO A 91 -9.20 1.47 -11.88
C PRO A 91 -9.78 0.49 -10.86
N LEU A 92 -10.73 -0.37 -11.27
CA LEU A 92 -11.24 -1.43 -10.39
C LEU A 92 -10.21 -2.55 -10.20
N GLY A 93 -9.10 -2.56 -10.95
CA GLY A 93 -7.99 -3.46 -10.74
C GLY A 93 -8.14 -4.82 -11.45
N PRO A 94 -7.05 -5.38 -11.99
CA PRO A 94 -7.08 -6.65 -12.70
C PRO A 94 -7.18 -7.89 -11.80
N PHE A 95 -6.97 -7.73 -10.48
CA PHE A 95 -6.75 -8.85 -9.56
C PHE A 95 -7.65 -8.82 -8.32
N GLU A 96 -8.80 -8.15 -8.39
CA GLU A 96 -9.76 -8.15 -7.28
C GLU A 96 -10.33 -9.54 -7.00
N TYR A 97 -10.89 -9.70 -5.81
CA TYR A 97 -11.47 -10.97 -5.32
C TYR A 97 -10.47 -12.13 -5.16
N ASN A 98 -9.17 -11.90 -5.34
CA ASN A 98 -8.13 -12.88 -5.03
C ASN A 98 -7.70 -12.74 -3.57
N TYR A 99 -8.52 -13.24 -2.65
CA TYR A 99 -8.36 -13.04 -1.20
C TYR A 99 -7.08 -13.65 -0.61
N LYS A 100 -6.33 -14.45 -1.37
CA LYS A 100 -5.06 -15.05 -0.97
C LYS A 100 -3.84 -14.26 -1.43
N LEU A 101 -4.02 -13.24 -2.27
CA LEU A 101 -2.93 -12.47 -2.85
C LEU A 101 -2.22 -11.63 -1.78
N GLU A 102 -0.93 -11.88 -1.60
CA GLU A 102 -0.09 -11.28 -0.54
C GLU A 102 0.84 -10.20 -1.07
N LYS A 103 1.28 -10.30 -2.33
CA LYS A 103 2.25 -9.38 -2.92
C LYS A 103 2.21 -9.35 -4.45
N TYR A 104 2.61 -8.21 -4.98
CA TYR A 104 2.99 -8.06 -6.38
C TYR A 104 4.51 -8.18 -6.56
N ILE A 105 4.95 -8.62 -7.72
CA ILE A 105 6.35 -8.67 -8.13
C ILE A 105 6.47 -7.94 -9.46
N ILE A 106 7.44 -7.04 -9.56
CA ILE A 106 7.68 -6.26 -10.78
C ILE A 106 9.18 -6.11 -11.01
N ASN A 107 9.57 -5.90 -12.28
CA ASN A 107 10.93 -5.52 -12.61
C ASN A 107 11.28 -4.15 -11.97
N PRO A 108 12.44 -3.99 -11.30
CA PRO A 108 12.83 -2.71 -10.69
C PRO A 108 12.92 -1.52 -11.67
N ASN A 109 13.19 -1.81 -12.95
CA ASN A 109 13.30 -0.83 -14.03
C ASN A 109 11.98 -0.64 -14.80
N HIS A 110 10.87 -1.16 -14.29
CA HIS A 110 9.57 -1.02 -14.93
C HIS A 110 9.18 0.47 -15.06
N ALA A 111 8.73 0.86 -16.25
CA ALA A 111 8.58 2.27 -16.63
C ALA A 111 7.43 2.98 -15.88
N ASN A 112 6.29 2.30 -15.70
CA ASN A 112 5.05 2.95 -15.24
C ASN A 112 4.64 2.65 -13.80
N PHE A 113 5.18 1.59 -13.22
CA PHE A 113 4.77 1.07 -11.92
C PHE A 113 5.99 0.73 -11.07
N LYS A 114 5.75 0.63 -9.77
CA LYS A 114 6.73 0.20 -8.79
C LYS A 114 6.02 -0.60 -7.69
N VAL A 115 6.69 -1.63 -7.19
CA VAL A 115 6.26 -2.34 -5.99
C VAL A 115 7.12 -1.92 -4.82
N ILE A 116 6.46 -1.55 -3.71
CA ILE A 116 7.11 -1.26 -2.44
C ILE A 116 6.43 -2.08 -1.35
N ASP A 117 7.23 -2.83 -0.59
CA ASP A 117 6.78 -3.79 0.41
C ASP A 117 5.83 -4.89 -0.10
N GLY A 118 5.50 -4.95 -1.40
CA GLY A 118 4.52 -5.87 -1.98
C GLY A 118 3.23 -5.16 -2.47
N VAL A 119 3.09 -3.85 -2.23
CA VAL A 119 1.99 -3.01 -2.74
C VAL A 119 2.37 -2.39 -4.08
N LEU A 120 1.40 -2.28 -4.99
CA LEU A 120 1.57 -1.72 -6.33
C LEU A 120 1.25 -0.21 -6.35
N TYR A 121 2.20 0.58 -6.84
CA TYR A 121 2.10 2.02 -7.00
C TYR A 121 2.40 2.45 -8.44
N SER A 122 1.99 3.67 -8.80
CA SER A 122 2.55 4.36 -9.96
C SER A 122 4.07 4.57 -9.77
N ARG A 123 4.80 4.71 -10.88
CA ARG A 123 6.28 4.85 -10.85
C ARG A 123 6.75 6.03 -9.99
N ASP A 124 6.02 7.14 -10.07
CA ASP A 124 6.26 8.39 -9.34
C ASP A 124 5.74 8.36 -7.89
N MET A 125 5.12 7.27 -7.46
CA MET A 125 4.50 7.08 -6.14
C MET A 125 3.35 8.06 -5.83
N THR A 126 2.78 8.73 -6.83
CA THR A 126 1.62 9.64 -6.62
C THR A 126 0.29 8.90 -6.55
N LYS A 127 0.24 7.63 -6.95
CA LYS A 127 -0.96 6.79 -6.94
C LYS A 127 -0.68 5.46 -6.27
N ILE A 128 -1.57 5.04 -5.38
CA ILE A 128 -1.66 3.63 -4.98
C ILE A 128 -2.63 2.93 -5.91
N ILE A 129 -2.15 1.87 -6.54
CA ILE A 129 -2.89 1.13 -7.55
C ILE A 129 -3.61 -0.04 -6.91
N SER A 130 -2.88 -0.90 -6.19
CA SER A 130 -3.50 -2.03 -5.49
C SER A 130 -2.69 -2.44 -4.26
N ILE A 131 -3.39 -2.60 -3.13
CA ILE A 131 -2.87 -3.28 -1.94
C ILE A 131 -3.33 -4.75 -2.04
N PRO A 132 -2.42 -5.73 -1.91
CA PRO A 132 -2.80 -7.13 -1.90
C PRO A 132 -3.88 -7.41 -0.82
N PRO A 133 -5.00 -8.08 -1.16
CA PRO A 133 -6.06 -8.43 -0.22
C PRO A 133 -5.56 -9.10 1.07
N ASN A 134 -4.58 -10.01 0.97
CA ASN A 134 -3.97 -10.74 2.08
C ASN A 134 -2.68 -10.08 2.58
N TRP A 135 -2.61 -8.74 2.59
CA TRP A 135 -1.46 -8.01 3.13
C TRP A 135 -1.12 -8.43 4.56
N ASN A 136 0.15 -8.62 4.88
CA ASN A 136 0.59 -9.28 6.12
C ASN A 136 0.58 -8.41 7.39
N SER A 137 0.17 -7.14 7.30
CA SER A 137 0.05 -6.24 8.46
C SER A 137 -1.39 -5.82 8.73
N LYS A 138 -1.70 -5.65 10.01
CA LYS A 138 -2.99 -5.13 10.49
C LYS A 138 -3.15 -3.64 10.31
N ILE A 139 -2.07 -2.92 10.05
CA ILE A 139 -2.10 -1.47 9.86
C ILE A 139 -1.52 -1.20 8.49
N PHE A 140 -2.07 -0.23 7.79
CA PHE A 140 -1.47 0.27 6.57
C PHE A 140 -1.50 1.79 6.55
N THR A 141 -0.30 2.37 6.47
CA THR A 141 -0.11 3.81 6.35
C THR A 141 0.27 4.12 4.91
N VAL A 142 -0.59 4.87 4.22
CA VAL A 142 -0.32 5.30 2.85
C VAL A 142 0.89 6.24 2.85
N PRO A 143 1.87 6.04 1.94
CA PRO A 143 3.02 6.91 1.87
C PRO A 143 2.68 8.37 1.55
N TYR A 144 3.37 9.30 2.20
CA TYR A 144 3.28 10.72 1.86
C TYR A 144 3.76 10.98 0.44
N GLY A 145 3.03 11.83 -0.28
CA GLY A 145 3.24 12.06 -1.70
C GLY A 145 2.24 11.30 -2.57
N VAL A 146 1.57 10.27 -2.04
CA VAL A 146 0.39 9.70 -2.67
C VAL A 146 -0.72 10.76 -2.65
N ILE A 147 -1.24 11.03 -3.85
CA ILE A 147 -2.32 12.00 -4.13
C ILE A 147 -3.63 11.25 -4.39
N THR A 148 -3.55 10.12 -5.11
CA THR A 148 -4.68 9.36 -5.61
C THR A 148 -4.72 7.94 -5.04
N ILE A 149 -5.90 7.52 -4.59
CA ILE A 149 -6.23 6.16 -4.18
C ILE A 149 -7.19 5.57 -5.20
N PHE A 150 -6.79 4.49 -5.90
CA PHE A 150 -7.67 3.74 -6.80
C PHE A 150 -8.60 2.81 -6.00
N CYS A 151 -9.70 2.39 -6.63
CA CYS A 151 -10.72 1.52 -6.01
C CYS A 151 -10.09 0.21 -5.54
N SER A 152 -9.35 -0.43 -6.46
CA SER A 152 -8.53 -1.63 -6.23
C SER A 152 -7.46 -1.51 -5.15
N ALA A 153 -7.16 -0.30 -4.66
CA ALA A 153 -6.21 -0.13 -3.56
C ALA A 153 -6.76 -0.60 -2.23
N THR A 154 -8.07 -0.60 -2.02
CA THR A 154 -8.64 -0.87 -0.69
C THR A 154 -9.78 -1.89 -0.68
N ASP A 155 -10.11 -2.43 -1.84
CA ASP A 155 -11.13 -3.44 -1.98
C ASP A 155 -10.64 -4.80 -1.51
N CYS A 156 -11.57 -5.62 -1.02
CA CYS A 156 -11.33 -6.99 -0.60
C CYS A 156 -10.25 -7.19 0.49
N LEU A 157 -9.79 -6.14 1.18
CA LEU A 157 -8.76 -6.25 2.22
C LEU A 157 -9.17 -7.20 3.36
N GLN A 158 -8.31 -8.17 3.66
CA GLN A 158 -8.60 -9.27 4.60
C GLN A 158 -8.04 -9.06 6.00
N ASN A 159 -6.90 -8.38 6.11
CA ASN A 159 -6.10 -8.33 7.34
C ASN A 159 -5.95 -6.92 7.94
N ILE A 160 -6.08 -5.88 7.11
CA ILE A 160 -5.85 -4.50 7.55
C ILE A 160 -7.02 -4.06 8.44
N GLU A 161 -6.74 -3.86 9.73
CA GLU A 161 -7.68 -3.35 10.72
C GLU A 161 -7.68 -1.81 10.80
N GLN A 162 -6.58 -1.16 10.39
CA GLN A 162 -6.44 0.29 10.42
C GLN A 162 -5.81 0.83 9.14
N LEU A 163 -6.52 1.75 8.47
CA LEU A 163 -6.02 2.53 7.33
C LEU A 163 -5.72 3.96 7.75
N ILE A 164 -4.57 4.48 7.33
CA ILE A 164 -4.11 5.83 7.63
C ILE A 164 -3.70 6.53 6.34
N PHE A 165 -4.43 7.58 5.95
CA PHE A 165 -4.14 8.36 4.75
C PHE A 165 -3.43 9.67 5.13
N PRO A 166 -2.34 10.04 4.42
CA PRO A 166 -1.63 11.28 4.68
C PRO A 166 -2.40 12.48 4.11
N GLN A 167 -1.98 13.68 4.51
CA GLN A 167 -2.55 14.94 4.03
C GLN A 167 -2.43 15.16 2.51
N THR A 168 -1.50 14.48 1.84
CA THR A 168 -1.32 14.60 0.38
C THR A 168 -2.46 13.97 -0.41
N VAL A 169 -3.24 13.06 0.19
CA VAL A 169 -4.37 12.44 -0.48
C VAL A 169 -5.46 13.48 -0.70
N SER A 170 -5.73 13.78 -1.96
CA SER A 170 -6.76 14.71 -2.39
C SER A 170 -7.81 14.07 -3.30
N TYR A 171 -7.56 12.85 -3.80
CA TYR A 171 -8.50 12.13 -4.66
C TYR A 171 -8.61 10.66 -4.25
N ILE A 172 -9.83 10.19 -4.02
CA ILE A 172 -10.14 8.80 -3.70
C ILE A 172 -11.21 8.31 -4.66
N GLU A 173 -10.92 7.24 -5.37
CA GLU A 173 -11.80 6.62 -6.35
C GLU A 173 -12.32 5.30 -5.81
N GLY A 174 -13.54 5.27 -5.29
CA GLY A 174 -14.10 4.06 -4.68
C GLY A 174 -13.32 3.58 -3.47
N ILE A 175 -13.99 3.09 -2.43
CA ILE A 175 -13.24 2.62 -1.27
C ILE A 175 -13.99 1.57 -0.46
N LEU A 176 -13.21 0.69 0.17
CA LEU A 176 -13.68 -0.22 1.21
C LEU A 176 -14.86 -1.09 0.76
N PHE A 177 -14.78 -1.63 -0.47
CA PHE A 177 -15.71 -2.67 -0.89
C PHE A 177 -15.28 -4.04 -0.34
N LYS A 178 -16.15 -4.66 0.46
CA LYS A 178 -15.93 -5.97 1.12
C LYS A 178 -14.63 -6.11 1.94
N PRO A 179 -14.18 -5.09 2.72
CA PRO A 179 -13.07 -5.30 3.64
C PRO A 179 -13.56 -6.14 4.82
N LYS A 180 -12.85 -7.21 5.14
CA LYS A 180 -13.31 -8.12 6.21
C LYS A 180 -13.12 -7.58 7.62
N VAL A 181 -12.13 -6.72 7.85
CA VAL A 181 -11.64 -6.45 9.22
C VAL A 181 -11.30 -4.99 9.54
N ILE A 182 -11.55 -4.04 8.63
CA ILE A 182 -11.23 -2.62 8.86
C ILE A 182 -12.10 -2.05 9.98
N LYS A 183 -11.45 -1.56 11.05
CA LYS A 183 -12.09 -0.97 12.25
C LYS A 183 -11.82 0.53 12.38
N LYS A 184 -10.71 1.02 11.81
CA LYS A 184 -10.28 2.41 11.94
C LYS A 184 -9.85 2.95 10.60
N PHE A 185 -10.39 4.10 10.23
CA PHE A 185 -9.96 4.84 9.06
C PHE A 185 -9.65 6.28 9.46
N ILE A 186 -8.38 6.64 9.34
CA ILE A 186 -7.85 7.94 9.78
C ILE A 186 -7.34 8.69 8.55
N ILE A 187 -7.72 9.96 8.44
CA ILE A 187 -7.21 10.86 7.41
C ILE A 187 -6.55 12.06 8.08
N TYR A 188 -5.26 12.24 7.78
CA TYR A 188 -4.53 13.42 8.22
C TYR A 188 -4.84 14.62 7.33
N ARG A 189 -4.94 15.79 7.95
CA ARG A 189 -5.16 17.09 7.30
C ARG A 189 -4.26 18.15 7.91
N LYS A 190 -3.91 19.14 7.10
CA LYS A 190 -3.19 20.32 7.60
C LYS A 190 -4.15 21.20 8.40
N VAL A 191 -3.70 21.74 9.54
CA VAL A 191 -4.51 22.68 10.33
C VAL A 191 -4.90 23.88 9.46
N ASN A 192 -6.17 24.29 9.55
CA ASN A 192 -6.77 25.38 8.76
C ASN A 192 -6.77 25.15 7.23
N SER A 193 -6.46 23.94 6.75
CA SER A 193 -6.60 23.64 5.31
C SER A 193 -8.06 23.66 4.91
N GLN A 194 -8.33 24.31 3.77
CA GLN A 194 -9.61 24.27 3.08
C GLN A 194 -9.65 23.16 2.01
N ASP A 195 -8.59 22.35 1.90
CA ASP A 195 -8.45 21.34 0.87
C ASP A 195 -9.40 20.17 1.13
N GLN A 196 -10.36 20.01 0.23
CA GLN A 196 -11.31 18.90 0.29
C GLN A 196 -10.73 17.66 -0.39
N ILE A 197 -11.15 16.49 0.07
CA ILE A 197 -10.97 15.25 -0.70
C ILE A 197 -12.06 15.21 -1.75
N THR A 198 -11.67 15.06 -3.01
CA THR A 198 -12.58 14.62 -4.05
C THR A 198 -12.79 13.12 -3.91
N TRP A 199 -14.03 12.74 -3.58
CA TRP A 199 -14.48 11.35 -3.58
C TRP A 199 -15.18 11.09 -4.92
N ALA A 200 -14.55 10.32 -5.79
CA ALA A 200 -15.24 9.83 -6.98
C ALA A 200 -16.22 8.74 -6.54
N GLN A 201 -17.51 8.96 -6.79
CA GLN A 201 -18.54 8.01 -6.43
C GLN A 201 -18.37 6.73 -7.26
N THR A 202 -18.26 5.61 -6.58
CA THR A 202 -18.39 4.30 -7.21
C THR A 202 -19.61 3.59 -6.65
N ILE A 203 -20.06 2.55 -7.37
CA ILE A 203 -21.14 1.69 -6.90
C ILE A 203 -20.55 0.89 -5.73
N ASP A 204 -21.18 0.96 -4.56
CA ASP A 204 -20.86 0.16 -3.36
C ASP A 204 -19.67 0.60 -2.47
N ASP A 205 -19.31 1.89 -2.44
CA ASP A 205 -18.38 2.42 -1.42
C ASP A 205 -18.78 1.95 0.00
N PHE A 206 -17.82 1.48 0.79
CA PHE A 206 -18.02 0.95 2.16
C PHE A 206 -18.95 -0.27 2.27
N ALA A 207 -19.32 -0.93 1.16
CA ALA A 207 -20.20 -2.08 1.22
C ALA A 207 -19.55 -3.23 2.01
N ASN A 208 -20.31 -3.79 2.96
CA ASN A 208 -19.84 -4.83 3.87
C ASN A 208 -18.63 -4.41 4.74
N SER A 209 -18.35 -3.12 4.88
CA SER A 209 -17.36 -2.58 5.82
C SER A 209 -17.99 -2.24 7.17
N SER A 210 -17.30 -2.54 8.28
CA SER A 210 -17.71 -2.07 9.61
C SER A 210 -17.46 -0.58 9.85
N VAL A 211 -16.61 0.04 9.04
CA VAL A 211 -16.40 1.49 9.02
C VAL A 211 -17.23 2.07 7.88
N GLN A 212 -17.97 3.13 8.14
CA GLN A 212 -18.71 3.90 7.15
C GLN A 212 -18.09 5.28 6.97
N LYS A 213 -18.52 6.03 5.94
CA LYS A 213 -17.96 7.35 5.62
C LYS A 213 -17.99 8.34 6.80
N ASN A 214 -19.05 8.28 7.62
CA ASN A 214 -19.20 9.15 8.80
C ASN A 214 -18.27 8.75 9.97
N ASP A 215 -17.70 7.55 9.95
CA ASP A 215 -16.78 7.05 10.98
C ASP A 215 -15.32 7.43 10.69
N ILE A 216 -15.05 8.05 9.54
CA ILE A 216 -13.70 8.50 9.18
C ILE A 216 -13.23 9.55 10.18
N LYS A 217 -12.12 9.26 10.84
CA LYS A 217 -11.50 10.18 11.80
C LYS A 217 -10.53 11.11 11.07
N TYR A 218 -10.88 12.40 11.04
CA TYR A 218 -9.96 13.44 10.58
C TYR A 218 -9.05 13.90 11.72
N VAL A 219 -7.74 13.93 11.45
CA VAL A 219 -6.71 14.40 12.39
C VAL A 219 -6.00 15.60 11.77
N TYR A 220 -6.01 16.73 12.46
CA TYR A 220 -5.41 17.97 11.97
C TYR A 220 -4.03 18.20 12.62
N SER A 221 -2.97 18.32 11.82
CA SER A 221 -1.59 18.49 12.29
C SER A 221 -0.85 19.59 11.51
N ASN A 222 0.01 20.35 12.23
CA ASN A 222 0.90 21.37 11.66
C ASN A 222 2.28 20.82 11.31
N VAL A 223 2.60 19.60 11.76
CA VAL A 223 3.93 19.02 11.70
C VAL A 223 3.92 17.91 10.66
N TYR A 224 4.89 17.98 9.75
CA TYR A 224 4.85 17.22 8.50
C TYR A 224 5.75 15.98 8.58
N SER A 225 5.19 14.81 8.34
CA SER A 225 5.94 13.65 7.86
C SER A 225 5.92 13.70 6.32
N THR A 226 6.91 14.33 5.71
CA THR A 226 6.98 14.63 4.26
C THR A 226 7.59 13.56 3.38
N TYR A 227 7.87 12.37 3.89
CA TYR A 227 8.30 11.27 3.03
C TYR A 227 8.06 9.95 3.75
N PHE A 228 7.49 8.97 3.04
CA PHE A 228 7.55 7.58 3.47
C PHE A 228 8.15 6.74 2.37
N LYS A 229 9.49 6.63 2.38
CA LYS A 229 10.17 5.54 1.65
C LYS A 229 9.81 4.28 2.41
N GLU A 230 8.80 3.56 1.93
CA GLU A 230 8.25 2.34 2.55
C GLU A 230 7.29 2.59 3.73
N ASN A 231 6.36 1.65 3.98
CA ASN A 231 5.28 1.70 5.00
C ASN A 231 5.82 1.79 6.45
N LYS A 232 7.14 1.95 6.62
CA LYS A 232 7.86 1.86 7.89
C LYS A 232 8.68 3.11 8.23
N THR A 233 8.85 4.06 7.32
CA THR A 233 9.78 5.20 7.52
C THR A 233 9.06 6.53 7.43
N ALA A 234 9.01 7.34 8.49
CA ALA A 234 8.60 8.74 8.42
C ALA A 234 9.80 9.65 8.19
N VAL A 235 9.74 10.61 7.26
CA VAL A 235 10.72 11.69 7.19
C VAL A 235 10.06 12.99 7.58
N VAL A 236 10.58 13.65 8.59
CA VAL A 236 10.13 14.96 9.02
C VAL A 236 10.79 16.01 8.15
N SER A 237 10.02 16.91 7.54
CA SER A 237 10.58 18.18 7.05
C SER A 237 9.88 19.34 7.73
N THR A 238 10.65 20.37 8.03
CA THR A 238 10.17 21.58 8.69
C THR A 238 10.25 22.75 7.71
N THR A 239 9.28 23.66 7.78
CA THR A 239 9.28 24.92 7.04
C THR A 239 9.20 26.07 8.03
N ASN A 240 10.34 26.63 8.46
CA ASN A 240 10.43 27.95 9.10
C ASN A 240 11.89 28.49 9.03
N ASN A 241 12.11 29.76 9.35
CA ASN A 241 13.36 30.47 9.03
C ASN A 241 14.46 30.40 10.12
N ASN A 242 14.27 29.62 11.21
CA ASN A 242 15.12 29.73 12.41
C ASN A 242 15.95 28.49 12.77
N ASN A 243 15.97 27.45 11.93
CA ASN A 243 16.87 26.27 12.04
C ASN A 243 16.89 25.50 13.38
N LYS A 244 15.86 25.65 14.23
CA LYS A 244 15.70 24.92 15.50
C LYS A 244 14.25 24.55 15.71
N TYR A 245 13.94 23.25 15.70
CA TYR A 245 12.56 22.75 15.82
C TYR A 245 12.38 21.73 16.91
N GLU A 246 11.16 21.71 17.44
CA GLU A 246 10.59 20.62 18.21
C GLU A 246 9.57 19.89 17.33
N TYR A 247 9.82 18.61 17.01
CA TYR A 247 8.81 17.76 16.38
C TYR A 247 7.78 17.33 17.42
N SER A 248 6.50 17.61 17.16
CA SER A 248 5.37 17.32 18.07
C SER A 248 4.21 16.57 17.38
N ASP A 249 4.44 15.92 16.24
CA ASP A 249 3.39 15.15 15.55
C ASP A 249 3.08 13.88 16.31
N ASN A 250 1.80 13.57 16.47
CA ASN A 250 1.31 12.43 17.21
C ASN A 250 1.18 11.17 16.34
N ILE A 251 1.68 11.17 15.09
CA ILE A 251 1.56 10.03 14.18
C ILE A 251 2.12 8.73 14.79
N LEU A 252 3.22 8.79 15.53
CA LEU A 252 3.81 7.62 16.20
C LEU A 252 3.11 7.29 17.53
N SER A 253 2.19 8.14 18.00
CA SER A 253 1.33 7.88 19.16
C SER A 253 0.13 7.02 18.82
N HIS A 254 -0.17 6.91 17.53
CA HIS A 254 -1.10 5.93 17.01
C HIS A 254 -0.42 4.59 16.74
N ASP A 255 -1.21 3.53 16.68
CA ASP A 255 -0.76 2.25 16.16
C ASP A 255 -0.44 2.43 14.66
N THR A 256 0.85 2.48 14.34
CA THR A 256 1.37 2.59 12.96
C THR A 256 2.44 1.52 12.71
N ASN A 257 2.72 1.21 11.44
CA ASN A 257 3.87 0.37 11.08
C ASN A 257 5.19 1.15 11.06
N ILE A 258 5.15 2.46 11.33
CA ILE A 258 6.32 3.32 11.24
C ILE A 258 7.28 2.97 12.38
N ASN A 259 8.48 2.56 12.01
CA ASN A 259 9.54 2.20 12.95
C ASN A 259 10.84 2.94 12.66
N THR A 260 10.90 3.79 11.64
CA THR A 260 12.07 4.60 11.31
C THR A 260 11.63 6.05 11.12
N ILE A 261 12.40 7.00 11.65
CA ILE A 261 12.23 8.44 11.44
C ILE A 261 13.50 9.01 10.83
N ILE A 262 13.40 9.89 9.86
CA ILE A 262 14.52 10.69 9.34
C ILE A 262 14.16 12.16 9.50
N TYR A 263 15.08 13.01 9.96
CA TYR A 263 14.82 14.44 10.15
C TYR A 263 16.07 15.26 9.79
N PRO A 264 15.91 16.54 9.37
CA PRO A 264 17.04 17.41 9.10
C PRO A 264 17.75 17.78 10.41
N LYS A 265 19.07 18.02 10.36
CA LYS A 265 19.86 18.42 11.55
C LYS A 265 19.37 19.71 12.24
N SER A 266 18.50 20.48 11.61
CA SER A 266 17.84 21.64 12.21
C SER A 266 16.76 21.28 13.24
N VAL A 267 16.40 20.02 13.40
CA VAL A 267 15.53 19.57 14.50
C VAL A 267 16.36 19.41 15.76
N ASP A 268 16.09 20.25 16.76
CA ASP A 268 16.82 20.30 18.03
C ASP A 268 16.22 19.34 19.08
N LYS A 269 14.91 19.09 18.98
CA LYS A 269 14.15 18.26 19.93
C LYS A 269 13.08 17.45 19.21
N ILE A 270 12.82 16.25 19.71
CA ILE A 270 11.63 15.46 19.36
C ILE A 270 10.86 15.23 20.65
N SER A 271 9.58 15.62 20.68
CA SER A 271 8.72 15.37 21.84
C SER A 271 8.50 13.88 22.03
N SER A 272 8.62 13.38 23.26
CA SER A 272 8.22 11.99 23.54
C SER A 272 6.74 11.75 23.33
N SER A 273 5.90 12.80 23.41
CA SER A 273 4.47 12.69 23.14
C SER A 273 4.16 12.28 21.71
N CYS A 274 5.14 12.44 20.80
CA CYS A 274 5.03 11.96 19.43
C CYS A 274 4.92 10.45 19.35
N PHE A 275 5.53 9.73 20.30
CA PHE A 275 5.59 8.29 20.33
C PHE A 275 4.49 7.72 21.21
N LYS A 276 3.93 6.58 20.80
CA LYS A 276 3.00 5.84 21.64
C LYS A 276 3.77 5.48 22.90
N PRO A 277 3.20 5.66 24.10
CA PRO A 277 3.79 5.16 25.34
C PRO A 277 3.97 3.65 25.19
N MET A 278 5.17 3.23 24.82
CA MET A 278 5.59 1.85 24.64
C MET A 278 6.92 1.76 25.35
N SER A 279 6.88 1.09 26.48
CA SER A 279 7.85 1.14 27.56
C SER A 279 9.25 0.65 27.24
N HIS A 280 9.48 0.07 26.06
CA HIS A 280 10.80 -0.38 25.63
C HIS A 280 11.03 -0.14 24.13
N ASN A 281 10.88 1.11 23.68
CA ASN A 281 11.48 1.52 22.41
C ASN A 281 12.99 1.74 22.60
N SER A 282 13.81 1.02 21.85
CA SER A 282 15.22 1.41 21.69
C SER A 282 15.39 2.26 20.43
N PHE A 283 16.01 3.41 20.61
CA PHE A 283 16.26 4.37 19.53
C PHE A 283 17.71 4.26 19.08
N TYR A 284 17.92 4.04 17.79
CA TYR A 284 19.24 4.07 17.17
C TYR A 284 19.34 5.35 16.36
N ILE A 285 20.26 6.23 16.77
CA ILE A 285 20.51 7.49 16.08
C ILE A 285 21.69 7.32 15.14
N GLN A 286 21.50 7.63 13.87
CA GLN A 286 22.55 7.67 12.85
C GLN A 286 22.59 9.05 12.22
N ASP A 287 23.75 9.70 12.27
CA ASP A 287 23.96 11.03 11.68
C ASP A 287 24.61 10.92 10.31
N PHE A 288 24.07 11.67 9.35
CA PHE A 288 24.61 11.83 8.01
C PHE A 288 24.82 13.31 7.68
N THR A 289 25.47 13.61 6.55
CA THR A 289 25.63 14.98 6.05
C THR A 289 24.27 15.57 5.66
N GLY A 290 23.66 16.32 6.58
CA GLY A 290 22.42 17.08 6.38
C GLY A 290 21.18 16.54 7.11
N TYR A 291 21.18 15.28 7.52
CA TYR A 291 20.05 14.61 8.16
C TYR A 291 20.50 13.62 9.25
N THR A 292 19.57 13.32 10.15
CA THR A 292 19.72 12.33 11.21
C THR A 292 18.57 11.32 11.12
N THR A 293 18.88 10.05 11.34
CA THR A 293 17.93 8.93 11.33
C THR A 293 17.76 8.39 12.74
N ILE A 294 16.53 8.23 13.19
CA ILE A 294 16.15 7.46 14.38
C ILE A 294 15.48 6.17 13.93
N THR A 295 16.09 5.02 14.21
CA THR A 295 15.42 3.71 14.08
C THR A 295 14.84 3.31 15.44
N ILE A 296 13.58 2.91 15.47
CA ILE A 296 12.83 2.49 16.65
C ILE A 296 12.73 0.96 16.62
N LYS A 297 13.38 0.27 17.55
CA LYS A 297 13.14 -1.16 17.79
C LYS A 297 12.25 -1.34 19.00
N ASN A 298 11.13 -2.01 18.79
CA ASN A 298 10.12 -2.24 19.81
C ASN A 298 10.41 -3.55 20.57
N HIS A 299 10.65 -3.47 21.88
CA HIS A 299 10.72 -4.61 22.79
C HIS A 299 9.45 -4.61 23.66
N LEU A 300 8.87 -5.78 23.96
CA LEU A 300 7.54 -5.89 24.59
C LEU A 300 7.55 -5.57 26.12
N TYR A 301 6.47 -4.91 26.59
CA TYR A 301 5.89 -4.78 27.96
C TYR A 301 6.15 -3.54 28.87
N THR A 302 5.03 -2.89 29.27
CA THR A 302 4.64 -1.95 30.38
C THR A 302 5.31 -0.60 30.78
N THR A 303 4.45 0.44 30.81
CA THR A 303 4.33 1.69 31.64
C THR A 303 5.06 3.01 31.32
N TYR A 304 4.23 4.06 31.23
CA TYR A 304 4.40 5.51 31.00
C TYR A 304 5.72 6.19 31.40
N CYS A 305 6.21 7.06 30.52
CA CYS A 305 6.99 8.25 30.88
C CYS A 305 6.83 9.40 29.87
N SER A 306 6.78 10.63 30.38
CA SER A 306 6.72 11.90 29.64
C SER A 306 8.06 12.62 29.77
N ASN A 307 8.91 12.65 28.72
CA ASN A 307 10.17 13.43 28.68
C ASN A 307 10.74 13.56 27.25
N TYR A 308 11.22 14.74 26.87
CA TYR A 308 11.82 15.03 25.55
C TYR A 308 13.12 14.25 25.26
N LEU A 309 13.33 13.84 24.00
CA LEU A 309 14.63 13.34 23.52
C LEU A 309 15.48 14.53 23.06
N SER A 310 16.61 14.77 23.73
CA SER A 310 17.58 15.80 23.33
C SER A 310 18.62 15.21 22.38
N ILE A 311 18.79 15.81 21.19
CA ILE A 311 19.55 15.24 20.07
C ILE A 311 21.05 15.66 20.11
N HIS A 312 21.42 16.60 21.00
CA HIS A 312 22.75 17.22 21.01
C HIS A 312 23.87 16.42 21.71
N PHE A 313 23.63 15.19 22.16
CA PHE A 313 24.67 14.34 22.75
C PHE A 313 24.94 13.09 21.90
N SER A 314 26.04 13.13 21.16
CA SER A 314 26.66 11.99 20.48
C SER A 314 27.12 10.95 21.50
N LEU A 315 26.23 10.04 21.88
CA LEU A 315 26.60 8.78 22.52
C LEU A 315 25.50 7.77 22.21
N SER A 316 25.92 6.54 21.93
CA SER A 316 25.06 5.35 21.91
C SER A 316 24.34 5.23 23.26
N PHE A 317 23.22 5.92 23.41
CA PHE A 317 22.36 5.80 24.57
C PHE A 317 21.24 4.82 24.24
N ILE A 318 21.18 3.74 25.00
CA ILE A 318 19.94 3.00 25.21
C ILE A 318 19.09 3.92 26.09
N LEU A 319 18.27 4.79 25.48
CA LEU A 319 17.20 5.44 26.23
C LEU A 319 16.11 4.40 26.46
N LEU A 320 16.01 3.92 27.70
CA LEU A 320 14.82 3.28 28.23
C LEU A 320 13.82 4.41 28.54
N LEU A 321 12.85 4.63 27.64
CA LEU A 321 11.74 5.57 27.82
C LEU A 321 10.43 4.83 28.08
#